data_AF-A0A920IRU5-F1
#
_entry.id   AF-A0A920IRU5-F1
#
_cell.length_a   1.000
_cell.length_b   1.000
_cell.length_c   1.000
_cell.angle_alpha   90.00
_cell.angle_beta   90.00
_cell.angle_gamma   90.00
#
_symmetry.space_group_name_H-M   'P 1'
#
loop_
_entity.id
_entity.type
_entity.pdbx_description
1 polymer ?
#
loop_
_entity_poly.entity_id
_entity_poly.type
_entity_poly.pdbx_seq_one_letter_code
_entity_poly.pdbx_strand_id
1 'polypeptide(L)' 'MFPLGGSTIRLRRQIPYTLAAEMLLTGRRVSAEEALDYGLIGHIVEDGHALEKAKEIAERICDNAPLSIKAITKY' A
#
# COMPACT_ATOMS: atom_id res chain seq x y z
N MET A 1 0.41 -17.55 -12.39
CA MET A 1 -0.56 -17.15 -11.34
C MET A 1 -1.20 -15.84 -11.78
N PHE A 2 -2.46 -15.85 -12.18
CA PHE A 2 -3.18 -14.63 -12.53
C PHE A 2 -3.45 -13.85 -11.23
N PRO A 3 -3.20 -12.53 -11.15
CA PRO A 3 -3.49 -11.75 -9.95
C PRO A 3 -5.00 -11.59 -9.75
N LEU A 4 -5.60 -12.58 -9.10
CA LEU A 4 -6.98 -12.56 -8.61
C LEU A 4 -7.00 -11.67 -7.36
N GLY A 5 -7.87 -10.65 -7.35
CA GLY A 5 -7.92 -9.61 -6.30
C GLY A 5 -7.85 -8.17 -6.80
N GLY A 6 -7.84 -7.97 -8.13
CA GLY A 6 -7.84 -6.63 -8.74
C GLY A 6 -6.47 -5.97 -8.81
N SER A 7 -5.37 -6.68 -8.50
CA SER A 7 -4.02 -6.12 -8.48
C SER A 7 -3.56 -5.61 -9.85
N THR A 8 -3.98 -6.23 -10.97
CA THR A 8 -3.73 -5.72 -12.34
C THR A 8 -4.42 -4.39 -12.64
N ILE A 9 -5.51 -4.09 -11.93
CA ILE A 9 -6.30 -2.87 -12.13
C ILE A 9 -5.85 -1.80 -11.14
N ARG A 10 -5.68 -2.16 -9.87
CA ARG A 10 -5.36 -1.23 -8.77
C ARG A 10 -3.89 -0.83 -8.73
N LEU A 11 -2.96 -1.73 -9.04
CA LEU A 11 -1.52 -1.42 -8.98
C LEU A 11 -1.14 -0.28 -9.94
N ARG A 12 -1.71 -0.27 -11.15
CA ARG A 12 -1.50 0.80 -12.14
C ARG A 12 -2.04 2.17 -11.71
N ARG A 13 -2.92 2.22 -10.71
CA ARG A 13 -3.41 3.47 -10.11
C ARG A 13 -2.63 3.87 -8.86
N GLN A 14 -1.83 2.96 -8.30
CA GLN A 14 -1.13 3.12 -7.03
C GLN A 14 0.32 3.53 -7.22
N ILE A 15 1.00 3.04 -8.28
CA ILE A 15 2.41 3.34 -8.57
C ILE A 15 2.59 3.74 -10.05
N PRO A 16 3.75 4.32 -10.45
CA PRO A 16 4.04 4.66 -11.84
C PRO A 16 3.82 3.49 -12.81
N TYR A 17 3.20 3.79 -13.95
CA TYR A 17 2.74 2.77 -14.90
C TYR A 17 3.85 1.82 -15.38
N THR A 18 5.05 2.35 -15.66
CA THR A 18 6.18 1.55 -16.14
C THR A 18 6.58 0.46 -15.15
N LEU A 19 6.67 0.81 -13.87
CA LEU A 19 6.97 -0.12 -12.78
C LEU A 19 5.84 -1.14 -12.60
N ALA A 20 4.58 -0.69 -12.59
CA ALA A 20 3.43 -1.58 -12.49
C ALA A 20 3.38 -2.59 -13.66
N ALA A 21 3.63 -2.13 -14.89
CA ALA A 21 3.63 -2.97 -16.08
C ALA A 21 4.77 -4.00 -16.02
N GLU A 22 5.97 -3.60 -15.64
CA GLU A 22 7.11 -4.51 -15.46
C GLU A 22 6.79 -5.59 -14.42
N MET A 23 6.33 -5.22 -13.22
CA MET A 23 5.95 -6.17 -12.17
C MET A 23 4.89 -7.17 -12.65
N LEU A 24 3.84 -6.68 -13.32
CA LEU A 24 2.70 -7.51 -13.74
C LEU A 24 3.02 -8.43 -14.92
N LEU A 25 3.84 -7.97 -15.86
CA LEU A 25 4.16 -8.72 -17.08
C LEU A 25 5.32 -9.70 -16.86
N THR A 26 6.29 -9.35 -16.01
CA THR A 26 7.49 -10.18 -15.76
C THR A 26 7.38 -11.05 -14.51
N GLY A 27 6.51 -10.70 -13.56
CA GLY A 27 6.45 -11.36 -12.26
C GLY A 27 7.69 -11.12 -11.39
N ARG A 28 8.48 -10.06 -11.68
CA ARG A 28 9.64 -9.64 -10.90
C ARG A 28 9.29 -9.48 -9.42
N ARG A 29 10.20 -9.91 -8.54
CA ARG A 29 10.15 -9.60 -7.10
C ARG A 29 10.60 -8.15 -6.85
N VAL A 30 9.93 -7.50 -5.92
CA VAL A 30 10.20 -6.12 -5.52
C VAL A 30 10.60 -6.12 -4.05
N SER A 31 11.64 -5.37 -3.69
CA SER A 31 12.07 -5.23 -2.30
C SER A 31 11.15 -4.28 -1.52
N ALA A 32 11.25 -4.27 -0.19
CA ALA A 32 10.48 -3.35 0.63
C ALA A 32 10.88 -1.90 0.38
N GLU A 33 12.18 -1.65 0.17
CA GLU A 33 12.77 -0.34 -0.12
C GLU A 33 12.26 0.21 -1.45
N GLU A 34 12.30 -0.60 -2.51
CA GLU A 34 11.72 -0.21 -3.81
C GLU A 34 10.22 0.09 -3.69
N ALA A 35 9.48 -0.76 -2.97
CA ALA A 35 8.05 -0.56 -2.77
C ALA A 35 7.76 0.75 -2.00
N LEU A 36 8.61 1.14 -1.06
CA LEU A 36 8.49 2.40 -0.32
C LEU A 36 8.79 3.59 -1.23
N ASP A 37 9.88 3.53 -2.01
CA ASP A 37 10.33 4.61 -2.88
C ASP A 37 9.27 5.03 -3.91
N TYR A 38 8.51 4.06 -4.44
CA TYR A 38 7.46 4.33 -5.43
C TYR A 38 6.06 4.47 -4.83
N GLY A 39 5.94 4.49 -3.50
CA GLY A 39 4.68 4.69 -2.79
C GLY A 39 3.71 3.50 -2.81
N LEU A 40 4.20 2.30 -3.11
CA LEU A 40 3.39 1.07 -3.01
C LEU A 40 3.05 0.75 -1.56
N ILE A 41 4.01 0.98 -0.65
CA ILE A 41 3.84 0.88 0.81
C ILE A 41 4.20 2.22 1.47
N GLY A 42 3.69 2.47 2.67
CA GLY A 42 3.97 3.70 3.41
C GLY A 42 5.07 3.58 4.47
N HIS A 43 5.40 2.36 4.91
CA HIS A 43 6.32 2.12 6.02
C HIS A 43 7.06 0.79 5.85
N ILE A 44 8.32 0.76 6.30
CA ILE A 44 9.12 -0.45 6.51
C ILE A 44 9.41 -0.53 8.01
N VAL A 45 9.34 -1.73 8.56
CA VAL A 45 9.64 -2.03 9.97
C VAL A 45 10.45 -3.31 10.06
N GLU A 46 11.09 -3.52 11.21
CA GLU A 46 11.75 -4.79 11.52
C GLU A 46 10.75 -5.95 11.54
N ASP A 47 11.25 -7.16 11.29
CA ASP A 47 10.41 -8.36 11.27
C ASP A 47 9.71 -8.56 12.62
N GLY A 48 8.42 -8.94 12.58
CA GLY A 48 7.57 -9.04 13.76
C GLY A 48 6.89 -7.75 14.23
N HIS A 49 7.30 -6.56 13.77
CA HIS A 49 6.75 -5.27 14.24
C HIS A 49 5.62 -4.69 13.35
N ALA A 50 5.22 -5.37 12.29
CA ALA A 50 4.20 -4.87 11.36
C ALA A 50 2.85 -4.55 12.03
N LEU A 51 2.39 -5.40 12.96
CA LEU A 51 1.13 -5.20 13.66
C LEU A 51 1.19 -4.02 14.63
N GLU A 52 2.32 -3.83 15.31
CA GLU A 52 2.53 -2.69 16.21
C GLU A 52 2.44 -1.38 15.44
N LYS A 53 3.15 -1.26 14.31
CA LYS A 53 3.09 -0.06 13.47
C LYS A 53 1.70 0.19 12.91
N ALA A 54 0.98 -0.85 12.52
CA ALA A 54 -0.40 -0.73 12.06
C ALA A 54 -1.32 -0.18 13.15
N LYS A 55 -1.15 -0.62 14.41
CA LYS A 55 -1.92 -0.11 15.55
C LYS A 55 -1.59 1.35 15.86
N GLU A 56 -0.31 1.73 15.86
CA GLU A 56 0.12 3.13 16.04
C GLU A 56 -0.57 4.06 15.01
N ILE A 57 -0.63 3.64 13.74
CA ILE A 57 -1.31 4.40 12.68
C ILE A 57 -2.82 4.45 12.93
N ALA A 58 -3.43 3.33 13.35
CA ALA A 58 -4.85 3.27 13.65
C ALA A 58 -5.24 4.20 14.82
N GLU A 59 -4.42 4.24 15.88
CA GLU A 59 -4.60 5.16 17.01
C GLU A 59 -4.57 6.62 16.53
N ARG A 60 -3.57 6.98 15.72
CA ARG A 60 -3.50 8.32 15.11
C ARG A 60 -4.71 8.64 14.24
N ILE A 61 -5.31 7.66 13.57
CA ILE A 61 -6.55 7.85 12.80
C ILE A 61 -7.72 8.11 13.75
N CYS A 62 -7.84 7.34 14.83
CA CYS A 62 -8.88 7.46 15.85
C CYS A 62 -8.86 8.81 16.58
N ASP A 63 -7.71 9.46 16.68
CA ASP A 63 -7.58 10.81 17.25
C ASP A 63 -8.19 11.92 16.35
N ASN A 64 -8.53 11.61 15.10
CA ASN A 64 -9.15 12.57 14.18
C ASN A 64 -10.68 12.54 14.26
N ALA A 65 -11.32 13.63 13.83
CA ALA A 65 -12.78 13.74 13.78
C ALA A 65 -13.41 12.63 12.90
N PRO A 66 -14.32 11.78 13.43
CA PRO A 66 -14.88 10.64 12.69
C PRO A 66 -15.61 11.03 11.40
N LEU A 67 -16.23 12.22 11.35
CA LEU A 67 -16.89 12.73 10.15
C LEU A 67 -15.89 13.02 9.02
N SER A 68 -14.71 13.56 9.35
CA SER A 68 -13.64 13.82 8.37
C SER A 68 -13.09 12.53 7.79
N ILE A 69 -12.80 11.53 8.64
CA ILE A 69 -12.33 10.22 8.20
C ILE A 69 -13.36 9.55 7.28
N LYS A 70 -14.65 9.60 7.66
CA LYS A 70 -15.73 9.05 6.84
C LYS A 70 -15.87 9.78 5.50
N ALA A 71 -15.66 11.08 5.45
CA ALA A 71 -15.72 11.84 4.20
C ALA A 71 -14.57 11.48 3.25
N ILE A 72 -13.35 11.30 3.78
CA ILE A 72 -12.14 10.99 2.99
C ILE A 72 -12.19 9.56 2.43
N THR A 73 -12.71 8.59 3.18
CA THR A 73 -12.67 7.16 2.83
C THR A 73 -13.88 6.67 2.01
N LYS A 74 -14.87 7.52 1.76
CA LYS A 74 -16.11 7.14 1.05
C LYS A 74 -15.99 7.10 -0.48
N TYR A 75 -14.86 7.54 -1.02
CA TYR A 75 -14.58 7.67 -2.45
C TYR A 75 -13.24 7.01 -2.77
#